data_AF-A0A4R1FLZ1-F1
#
_entry.id   AF-A0A4R1FLZ1-F1
#
_cell.length_a   1.000
_cell.length_b   1.000
_cell.length_c   1.000
_cell.angle_alpha   90.00
_cell.angle_beta   90.00
_cell.angle_gamma   90.00
#
_symmetry.space_group_name_H-M   'P 1'
#
loop_
_entity.id
_entity.type
_entity.pdbx_description
1 polymer ?
#
loop_
_entity_poly.entity_id
_entity_poly.type
_entity_poly.pdbx_seq_one_letter_code
_entity_poly.pdbx_strand_id
1 'polypeptide(L)'
;MNKEDLRGAYHQAKHDEKSSNILFLEVFIISFALGFYFQSWYVGLVSFLLLCLSLAFKRLNIFLCVIFTLIWTFIGWYIGYAIDGMLAGILGGVFAFVIGCGIHISAFTYMMDFLKD
;
A
#
# COMPACT_ATOMS: atom_id res chain seq x y z
N MET A 1 17.12 -21.50 17.63
CA MET A 1 17.14 -20.62 16.45
C MET A 1 18.60 -20.34 16.12
N ASN A 2 19.05 -20.66 14.90
CA ASN A 2 20.43 -20.40 14.49
C ASN A 2 20.60 -18.92 14.12
N LYS A 3 21.84 -18.41 14.03
CA LYS A 3 22.15 -17.03 13.66
C LYS A 3 21.57 -16.62 12.29
N GLU A 4 21.51 -17.57 11.35
CA GLU A 4 20.95 -17.35 10.01
C GLU A 4 19.43 -17.11 10.08
N ASP A 5 18.72 -17.93 10.86
CA ASP A 5 17.27 -17.78 11.10
C ASP A 5 16.95 -16.43 11.75
N LEU A 6 17.75 -16.04 12.76
CA LEU A 6 17.63 -14.75 13.45
C LEU A 6 17.80 -13.56 12.48
N ARG A 7 18.81 -13.63 11.62
CA ARG A 7 19.08 -12.60 10.62
C ARG A 7 17.94 -12.53 9.59
N GLY A 8 17.43 -13.67 9.14
CA GLY A 8 16.28 -13.76 8.23
C GLY A 8 15.04 -13.10 8.82
N ALA A 9 14.68 -13.47 10.05
CA ALA A 9 13.53 -12.90 10.77
C ALA A 9 13.65 -11.37 10.95
N TYR A 10 14.85 -10.89 11.30
CA TYR A 10 15.10 -9.46 11.43
C TYR A 10 14.94 -8.70 10.10
N HIS A 11 15.46 -9.26 8.99
CA HIS A 11 15.29 -8.66 7.67
C HIS A 11 13.83 -8.63 7.24
N GLN A 12 13.07 -9.70 7.52
CA GLN A 12 11.65 -9.76 7.22
C GLN A 12 10.86 -8.70 8.00
N ALA A 13 11.05 -8.62 9.32
CA ALA A 13 10.37 -7.62 10.16
C ALA A 13 10.66 -6.18 9.71
N LYS A 14 11.92 -5.88 9.36
CA LYS A 14 12.31 -4.56 8.83
C LYS A 14 11.74 -4.28 7.44
N HIS A 15 11.59 -5.31 6.60
CA HIS A 15 10.94 -5.18 5.31
C HIS A 15 9.44 -4.88 5.49
N ASP A 16 8.78 -5.61 6.39
CA ASP A 16 7.37 -5.47 6.73
C ASP A 16 7.05 -4.08 7.32
N GLU A 17 7.92 -3.56 8.19
CA GLU A 17 7.85 -2.18 8.70
C GLU A 17 7.98 -1.14 7.56
N LYS A 18 8.92 -1.35 6.64
CA LYS A 18 9.08 -0.42 5.51
C LYS A 18 7.86 -0.44 4.60
N SER A 19 7.31 -1.62 4.33
CA SER A 19 6.11 -1.79 3.52
C SER A 19 4.88 -1.15 4.20
N SER A 20 4.74 -1.28 5.52
CA SER A 20 3.65 -0.62 6.25
C SER A 20 3.75 0.90 6.19
N ASN A 21 4.96 1.46 6.26
CA ASN A 21 5.18 2.90 6.07
C ASN A 21 4.77 3.39 4.67
N ILE A 22 4.95 2.57 3.62
CA ILE A 22 4.46 2.90 2.27
C ILE A 22 2.92 2.93 2.26
N LEU A 23 2.27 1.93 2.85
CA LEU A 23 0.80 1.90 2.96
C LEU A 23 0.25 3.11 3.74
N PHE A 24 0.91 3.52 4.83
CA PHE A 24 0.54 4.73 5.57
C PHE A 24 0.72 6.00 4.73
N LEU A 25 1.77 6.08 3.92
CA LEU A 25 1.99 7.20 3.02
C LEU A 25 0.88 7.29 1.95
N GLU A 26 0.43 6.16 1.41
CA GLU A 26 -0.69 6.11 0.46
C GLU A 26 -1.98 6.61 1.10
N VAL A 27 -2.30 6.15 2.32
CA VAL A 27 -3.44 6.66 3.09
C VAL A 27 -3.33 8.17 3.28
N PHE A 28 -2.16 8.68 3.63
CA PHE A 28 -1.92 10.11 3.80
C PHE A 28 -2.16 10.88 2.49
N ILE A 29 -1.57 10.43 1.38
CA ILE A 29 -1.70 11.07 0.07
C ILE A 29 -3.15 11.10 -0.40
N ILE A 30 -3.89 9.99 -0.27
CA ILE A 30 -5.29 9.90 -0.70
C ILE A 30 -6.17 10.83 0.14
N SER A 31 -5.95 10.84 1.45
CA SER A 31 -6.71 11.71 2.36
C SER A 31 -6.45 13.19 2.04
N PHE A 32 -5.20 13.53 1.77
CA PHE A 32 -4.83 14.87 1.33
C PHE A 32 -5.49 15.22 -0.01
N ALA A 33 -5.43 14.32 -1.01
CA ALA A 33 -6.07 14.51 -2.31
C ALA A 33 -7.59 14.74 -2.19
N LEU A 34 -8.27 13.99 -1.31
CA LEU A 34 -9.69 14.20 -1.02
C LEU A 34 -9.94 15.58 -0.39
N GLY A 35 -9.12 15.98 0.59
CA GLY A 35 -9.21 17.31 1.20
C GLY A 35 -9.07 18.45 0.19
N PHE A 36 -8.13 18.33 -0.75
CA PHE A 36 -7.95 19.29 -1.85
C PHE A 36 -9.12 19.26 -2.84
N TYR A 37 -9.58 18.08 -3.23
CA TYR A 37 -10.70 17.95 -4.17
C TYR A 37 -11.98 18.61 -3.65
N PHE A 38 -12.31 18.40 -2.37
CA PHE A 38 -13.47 19.01 -1.72
C PHE A 38 -13.18 20.40 -1.14
N GLN A 39 -11.99 20.95 -1.34
CA GLN A 39 -11.54 22.25 -0.79
C GLN A 39 -11.82 22.37 0.72
N SER A 40 -11.66 21.27 1.46
CA SER A 40 -12.03 21.17 2.87
C SER A 40 -11.01 20.36 3.67
N TRP A 41 -10.32 21.02 4.59
CA TRP A 41 -9.36 20.38 5.48
C TRP A 41 -10.01 19.35 6.42
N TYR A 42 -11.28 19.57 6.80
CA TYR A 42 -12.06 18.62 7.58
C TYR A 42 -12.27 17.30 6.81
N VAL A 43 -12.57 17.37 5.51
CA VAL A 43 -12.73 16.17 4.67
C VAL A 43 -11.43 15.39 4.61
N GLY A 44 -10.30 16.07 4.42
CA GLY A 44 -8.99 15.44 4.44
C GLY A 44 -8.70 14.75 5.78
N LEU A 45 -8.87 15.45 6.90
CA LEU A 45 -8.61 14.88 8.23
C LEU A 45 -9.55 13.71 8.55
N VAL A 46 -10.86 13.84 8.29
CA VAL A 46 -11.83 12.77 8.55
C VAL A 46 -11.55 11.55 7.68
N SER A 47 -11.22 11.74 6.40
CA SER A 47 -10.84 10.63 5.52
C SER A 47 -9.57 9.91 6.00
N PHE A 48 -8.57 10.66 6.48
CA PHE A 48 -7.34 10.09 7.04
C PHE A 48 -7.62 9.22 8.25
N LEU A 49 -8.39 9.73 9.22
CA LEU A 49 -8.77 8.98 10.41
C LEU A 49 -9.59 7.73 10.07
N LEU A 50 -10.54 7.82 9.14
CA LEU A 50 -11.35 6.67 8.71
C LEU A 50 -10.51 5.61 7.99
N LEU A 51 -9.56 6.01 7.15
CA LEU A 51 -8.66 5.08 6.45
C LEU A 51 -7.69 4.42 7.44
N CYS A 52 -7.09 5.18 8.36
CA CYS A 52 -6.26 4.61 9.43
C CYS A 52 -7.05 3.63 10.30
N LEU A 53 -8.28 3.97 10.69
CA LEU A 53 -9.15 3.08 11.44
C LEU A 53 -9.49 1.81 10.63
N SER A 54 -9.70 1.93 9.32
CA SER A 54 -9.96 0.80 8.44
C SER A 54 -8.78 -0.17 8.37
N LEU A 55 -7.53 0.31 8.49
CA LEU A 55 -6.35 -0.55 8.56
C LEU A 55 -6.33 -1.43 9.84
N ALA A 56 -7.01 -1.01 10.91
CA ALA A 56 -7.11 -1.80 12.15
C ALA A 56 -8.05 -3.00 12.02
N PHE A 57 -8.98 -2.99 11.06
CA PHE A 57 -9.91 -4.11 10.85
C PHE A 57 -9.42 -4.99 9.72
N LYS A 58 -9.08 -6.26 10.02
CA LYS A 58 -8.53 -7.24 9.06
C LYS A 58 -9.22 -7.24 7.69
N ARG A 59 -10.56 -7.27 7.67
CA ARG A 59 -11.34 -7.32 6.42
C ARG A 59 -11.23 -6.03 5.61
N LEU A 60 -11.27 -4.88 6.28
CA LEU A 60 -11.15 -3.57 5.64
C LEU A 60 -9.72 -3.29 5.17
N ASN A 61 -8.71 -3.72 5.93
CA ASN A 61 -7.31 -3.63 5.55
C ASN A 61 -7.04 -4.42 4.25
N ILE A 62 -7.47 -5.69 4.17
CA ILE A 62 -7.35 -6.48 2.93
C ILE A 62 -8.02 -5.77 1.75
N PHE A 63 -9.22 -5.25 1.97
CA PHE A 63 -9.96 -4.53 0.93
C PHE A 63 -9.20 -3.28 0.44
N LEU A 64 -8.64 -2.48 1.35
CA LEU A 64 -7.83 -1.30 1.02
C LEU A 64 -6.54 -1.68 0.26
N CYS A 65 -5.83 -2.69 0.75
CA CYS A 65 -4.63 -3.23 0.09
C CYS A 65 -4.91 -3.66 -1.36
N VAL A 66 -6.06 -4.31 -1.61
CA VAL A 66 -6.46 -4.67 -2.98
C VAL A 66 -6.72 -3.42 -3.82
N ILE A 67 -7.47 -2.43 -3.30
CA ILE A 67 -7.75 -1.19 -4.03
C ILE A 67 -6.46 -0.45 -4.37
N PHE A 68 -5.56 -0.27 -3.42
CA PHE A 68 -4.30 0.45 -3.65
C PHE A 68 -3.40 -0.31 -4.64
N THR A 69 -3.39 -1.65 -4.60
CA THR A 69 -2.70 -2.45 -5.62
C THR A 69 -3.26 -2.17 -7.02
N LEU A 70 -4.59 -2.12 -7.16
CA LEU A 70 -5.24 -1.85 -8.45
C LEU A 70 -4.94 -0.42 -8.94
N ILE A 71 -4.89 0.55 -8.02
CA ILE A 71 -4.49 1.94 -8.35
C ILE A 71 -3.06 1.95 -8.89
N TRP A 72 -2.10 1.31 -8.21
CA TRP A 72 -0.73 1.21 -8.70
C TRP A 72 -0.61 0.46 -10.03
N THR A 73 -1.42 -0.58 -10.23
CA THR A 73 -1.50 -1.32 -11.49
C THR A 73 -1.91 -0.39 -12.63
N PHE A 74 -2.94 0.44 -12.41
CA PHE A 74 -3.39 1.42 -13.38
C PHE A 74 -2.33 2.49 -13.66
N ILE A 75 -1.66 3.00 -12.62
CA ILE A 75 -0.56 3.97 -12.76
C ILE A 75 0.60 3.37 -13.58
N GLY A 76 1.02 2.14 -13.24
CA GLY A 76 2.08 1.44 -13.97
C GLY A 76 1.72 1.20 -15.43
N TRP A 77 0.46 0.82 -15.70
CA TRP A 77 -0.03 0.67 -17.06
C TRP A 77 -0.01 2.00 -17.82
N TYR A 78 -0.50 3.07 -17.21
CA TYR A 78 -0.54 4.39 -17.83
C TYR A 78 0.86 4.91 -18.17
N ILE A 79 1.82 4.77 -17.24
CA ILE A 79 3.22 5.15 -17.47
C ILE A 79 3.82 4.35 -18.62
N GLY A 80 3.66 3.01 -18.62
CA GLY A 80 4.17 2.17 -19.69
C GLY A 80 3.56 2.51 -21.05
N TYR A 81 2.25 2.77 -21.08
CA TYR A 81 1.53 3.17 -22.29
C TYR A 81 2.03 4.50 -22.85
N ALA A 82 2.28 5.48 -21.98
CA ALA A 82 2.79 6.80 -22.38
C ALA A 82 4.21 6.76 -22.95
N ILE A 83 5.00 5.72 -22.64
CA ILE A 83 6.38 5.57 -23.10
C ILE A 83 6.44 4.91 -24.48
N ASP A 84 5.80 3.74 -24.65
CA ASP A 84 5.97 2.91 -25.85
C ASP A 84 4.68 2.14 -26.25
N GLY A 85 3.52 2.68 -25.87
CA GLY A 85 2.22 2.17 -26.28
C GLY A 85 1.75 0.90 -25.55
N MET A 86 0.81 0.18 -26.17
CA MET A 86 -0.01 -0.83 -25.47
C MET A 86 0.78 -1.95 -24.79
N LEU A 87 1.81 -2.50 -25.45
CA LEU A 87 2.61 -3.61 -24.89
C LEU A 87 3.42 -3.16 -23.67
N ALA A 88 4.06 -1.99 -23.75
CA ALA A 88 4.76 -1.40 -22.61
C ALA A 88 3.81 -1.06 -21.46
N GLY A 89 2.58 -0.62 -21.76
CA GLY A 89 1.54 -0.45 -20.77
C GLY A 89 1.18 -1.75 -20.06
N ILE A 90 0.91 -2.83 -20.79
CA ILE A 90 0.60 -4.14 -20.18
C ILE A 90 1.74 -4.59 -19.26
N LEU A 91 3.00 -4.51 -19.73
CA LEU A 91 4.16 -4.86 -18.92
C LEU A 91 4.27 -4.00 -17.66
N GLY A 92 4.15 -2.67 -17.81
CA GLY A 92 4.19 -1.72 -16.69
C GLY A 92 3.10 -2.00 -15.65
N GLY A 93 1.88 -2.31 -16.08
CA GLY A 93 0.78 -2.68 -15.21
C GLY A 93 1.05 -3.98 -14.45
N VAL A 94 1.53 -5.02 -15.13
CA VAL A 94 1.87 -6.31 -14.50
C VAL A 94 2.99 -6.15 -13.46
N PHE A 95 4.05 -5.39 -13.78
CA PHE A 95 5.13 -5.13 -12.83
C PHE A 95 4.62 -4.37 -11.60
N ALA A 96 3.83 -3.31 -11.80
CA ALA A 96 3.26 -2.53 -10.70
C ALA A 96 2.29 -3.37 -9.84
N PHE A 97 1.51 -4.26 -10.45
CA PHE A 97 0.64 -5.19 -9.72
C PHE A 97 1.45 -6.13 -8.82
N VAL A 98 2.49 -6.79 -9.36
CA VAL A 98 3.31 -7.74 -8.59
C VAL A 98 4.04 -7.05 -7.43
N ILE A 99 4.63 -5.87 -7.70
CA ILE A 99 5.30 -5.07 -6.66
C ILE A 99 4.29 -4.60 -5.62
N GLY A 100 3.15 -4.07 -6.06
CA GLY A 100 2.07 -3.61 -5.18
C GLY A 100 1.54 -4.73 -4.29
N CYS A 101 1.29 -5.93 -4.84
CA CYS A 101 0.90 -7.09 -4.05
C CYS A 101 1.95 -7.43 -2.98
N GLY A 102 3.23 -7.45 -3.33
CA GLY A 102 4.32 -7.75 -2.38
C GLY A 102 4.35 -6.75 -1.22
N ILE A 103 4.30 -5.46 -1.54
CA ILE A 103 4.28 -4.37 -0.54
C ILE A 103 3.05 -4.50 0.35
N HIS A 104 1.85 -4.65 -0.23
CA HIS A 104 0.61 -4.68 0.56
C HIS A 104 0.44 -5.95 1.40
N ILE A 105 0.92 -7.11 0.96
CA ILE A 105 0.94 -8.34 1.77
C ILE A 105 1.89 -8.19 2.96
N SER A 106 3.09 -7.64 2.70
CA SER A 106 4.11 -7.37 3.71
C SER A 106 3.60 -6.35 4.75
N ALA A 107 3.00 -5.26 4.29
CA ALA A 107 2.35 -4.24 5.13
C ALA A 107 1.19 -4.82 5.96
N PHE A 108 0.33 -5.62 5.34
CA PHE A 108 -0.79 -6.27 6.03
C PHE A 108 -0.30 -7.20 7.16
N THR A 109 0.77 -7.96 6.90
CA THR A 109 1.38 -8.85 7.90
C THR A 109 1.87 -8.05 9.10
N TYR A 110 2.62 -6.97 8.86
CA TYR A 110 3.07 -6.05 9.91
C TYR A 110 1.91 -5.53 10.77
N MET A 111 0.87 -5.00 10.12
CA MET A 111 -0.29 -4.44 10.82
C MET A 111 -1.01 -5.50 11.66
N MET A 112 -1.16 -6.71 11.13
CA MET A 112 -1.83 -7.79 11.84
C MET A 112 -1.03 -8.33 13.02
N ASP A 113 0.29 -8.25 12.98
CA ASP A 113 1.13 -8.67 14.10
C ASP A 113 1.09 -7.63 15.23
N PHE A 114 1.09 -6.33 14.89
CA PHE A 114 0.91 -5.25 15.88
C PHE A 114 -0.47 -5.22 16.57
N LEU A 115 -1.52 -5.71 15.91
CA LEU A 115 -2.90 -5.67 16.42
C LEU A 115 -3.33 -6.94 17.18
N LYS A 116 -2.47 -7.98 17.19
CA LYS A 116 -2.72 -9.22 17.94
C LYS A 116 -2.20 -9.18 19.37
N ASP A 117 -1.34 -8.22 19.68
CA ASP A 117 -0.85 -7.93 21.04
C ASP A 117 -1.79 -6.95 21.76
#